data_AF-A0A940UI91-F1
#
_entry.id   AF-A0A940UI91-F1
#
_cell.length_a   1.000
_cell.length_b   1.000
_cell.length_c   1.000
_cell.angle_alpha   90.00
_cell.angle_beta   90.00
_cell.angle_gamma   90.00
#
_symmetry.space_group_name_H-M   'P 1'
#
loop_
_entity.id
_entity.type
_entity.pdbx_description
1 polymer ?
#
loop_
_entity_poly.entity_id
_entity_poly.type
_entity_poly.pdbx_seq_one_letter_code
_entity_poly.pdbx_strand_id
1 'polypeptide(L)'
;MERIEAKKEEWVFLATDDDGTQAYMDMAGVSVELDEAAIFRVWLKHVPPPGSKTFGEIQRLLTKNRRGLGAPHHVKQVLEIDCFKGMSRNISLVVCDKKDQILHVVHYRFPEWVETGDGTLLGMVKKNVQEKLSENRPQESKPLSFVSSRPSSVDATVTPGANATNGNGTEVPAQPYPEAAPFTGKLRLEPHEHEL
;
A
#
# COMPACT_ATOMS: atom_id res chain seq x y z
N MET A 1 13.82 -0.50 -30.47
CA MET A 1 14.13 -0.64 -29.04
C MET A 1 13.36 0.46 -28.34
N GLU A 2 12.15 0.17 -27.84
CA GLU A 2 11.36 1.16 -27.09
C GLU A 2 12.03 1.38 -25.73
N ARG A 3 12.28 2.65 -25.38
CA ARG A 3 12.72 3.00 -24.03
C ARG A 3 11.52 2.83 -23.11
N ILE A 4 11.54 1.81 -22.27
CA ILE A 4 10.60 1.71 -21.14
C ILE A 4 10.97 2.87 -20.21
N GLU A 5 10.16 3.92 -20.22
CA GLU A 5 10.28 5.01 -19.26
C GLU A 5 9.98 4.44 -17.87
N ALA A 6 10.95 4.55 -16.95
CA ALA A 6 10.73 4.17 -15.57
C ALA A 6 9.62 5.07 -15.00
N LYS A 7 8.50 4.46 -14.60
CA LYS A 7 7.44 5.19 -13.89
C LYS A 7 8.03 5.81 -12.63
N LYS A 8 7.66 7.05 -12.35
CA LYS A 8 8.08 7.76 -11.13
C LYS A 8 7.46 7.04 -9.92
N GLU A 9 8.29 6.61 -8.97
CA GLU A 9 7.83 6.00 -7.71
C GLU A 9 6.91 6.98 -6.95
N GLU A 10 5.83 6.46 -6.36
CA GLU A 10 4.86 7.23 -5.58
C GLU A 10 4.70 6.61 -4.19
N TRP A 11 5.51 7.07 -3.25
CA TRP A 11 5.53 6.55 -1.88
C TRP A 11 4.43 7.15 -1.00
N VAL A 12 3.46 6.34 -0.60
CA VAL A 12 2.39 6.69 0.34
C VAL A 12 2.71 6.13 1.71
N PHE A 13 2.60 6.97 2.74
CA PHE A 13 2.78 6.55 4.13
C PHE A 13 1.66 5.61 4.56
N LEU A 14 2.02 4.48 5.18
CA LEU A 14 1.06 3.51 5.70
C LEU A 14 0.93 3.60 7.22
N ALA A 15 2.04 3.38 7.92
CA ALA A 15 2.03 3.26 9.37
C ALA A 15 3.43 3.39 9.98
N THR A 16 3.48 3.43 11.30
CA THR A 16 4.71 3.37 12.12
C THR A 16 4.60 2.19 13.07
N ASP A 17 5.66 1.38 13.19
CA ASP A 17 5.69 0.26 14.14
C ASP A 17 6.05 0.73 15.57
N ASP A 18 5.98 -0.19 16.53
CA ASP A 18 6.30 0.07 17.95
C ASP A 18 7.76 0.51 18.18
N ASP A 19 8.65 0.25 17.22
CA ASP A 19 10.09 0.59 17.25
C ASP A 19 10.37 1.92 16.52
N GLY A 20 9.31 2.63 16.08
CA GLY A 20 9.38 3.89 15.37
C GLY A 20 9.71 3.77 13.88
N THR A 21 9.73 2.56 13.32
CA THR A 21 9.99 2.30 11.90
C THR A 21 8.79 2.72 11.07
N GLN A 22 9.01 3.67 10.17
CA GLN A 22 7.98 4.13 9.24
C GLN A 22 7.91 3.20 8.03
N ALA A 23 6.69 2.82 7.63
CA ALA A 23 6.40 2.01 6.46
C ALA A 23 5.66 2.84 5.40
N TYR A 24 6.14 2.73 4.17
CA TYR A 24 5.55 3.36 2.98
C TYR A 24 5.28 2.29 1.93
N MET A 25 4.34 2.56 1.04
CA MET A 25 4.01 1.71 -0.12
C MET A 25 4.17 2.50 -1.40
N ASP A 26 4.81 1.91 -2.40
CA ASP A 26 4.87 2.50 -3.74
C ASP A 26 3.57 2.18 -4.48
N MET A 27 2.72 3.19 -4.59
CA MET A 27 1.44 3.07 -5.28
C MET A 27 1.64 2.98 -6.80
N ALA A 28 2.66 3.63 -7.37
CA ALA A 28 2.92 3.59 -8.82
C ALA A 28 3.48 2.22 -9.27
N GLY A 29 4.17 1.53 -8.38
CA GLY A 29 4.76 0.20 -8.59
C GLY A 29 3.84 -0.98 -8.32
N VAL A 30 2.56 -0.77 -7.97
CA VAL A 30 1.58 -1.86 -7.83
C VAL A 30 1.32 -2.48 -9.20
N SER A 31 1.58 -3.78 -9.32
CA SER A 31 1.38 -4.52 -10.57
C SER A 31 0.59 -5.80 -10.32
N VAL A 32 -0.21 -6.20 -11.31
CA VAL A 32 -0.95 -7.46 -11.29
C VAL A 32 -0.05 -8.53 -11.88
N GLU A 33 0.24 -9.58 -11.13
CA GLU A 33 1.07 -10.69 -11.61
C GLU A 33 0.20 -11.80 -12.21
N LEU A 34 -0.97 -12.06 -11.62
CA LEU A 34 -1.91 -13.09 -12.05
C LEU A 34 -3.34 -12.57 -11.90
N ASP A 35 -3.94 -12.13 -13.02
CA ASP A 35 -5.30 -11.56 -13.07
C ASP A 35 -6.36 -12.51 -12.52
N GLU A 36 -6.26 -13.81 -12.83
CA GLU A 36 -7.24 -14.82 -12.39
C GLU A 36 -7.21 -15.05 -10.87
N ALA A 37 -6.07 -14.80 -10.23
CA ALA A 37 -5.88 -15.05 -8.80
C ALA A 37 -5.93 -13.78 -7.95
N ALA A 38 -6.10 -12.60 -8.56
CA ALA A 38 -6.00 -11.30 -7.88
C ALA A 38 -4.72 -11.20 -7.02
N ILE A 39 -3.60 -11.67 -7.58
CA ILE A 39 -2.28 -11.59 -6.94
C ILE A 39 -1.58 -10.34 -7.43
N PHE A 40 -1.23 -9.46 -6.49
CA PHE A 40 -0.56 -8.21 -6.76
C PHE A 40 0.86 -8.25 -6.20
N ARG A 41 1.82 -7.74 -6.97
CA ARG A 41 3.16 -7.45 -6.47
C ARG A 41 3.22 -5.99 -6.07
N VAL A 42 3.70 -5.75 -4.85
CA VAL A 42 3.82 -4.42 -4.28
C VAL A 42 5.18 -4.22 -3.62
N TRP A 43 5.60 -2.95 -3.61
CA TRP A 43 6.84 -2.53 -2.98
C TRP A 43 6.53 -1.75 -1.71
N LEU A 44 7.16 -2.15 -0.62
CA LEU A 44 7.16 -1.39 0.63
C LEU A 44 8.54 -0.80 0.88
N LYS A 45 8.58 0.33 1.56
CA LYS A 45 9.81 0.96 2.06
C LYS A 45 9.70 1.13 3.56
N HIS A 46 10.65 0.54 4.29
CA HIS A 46 10.77 0.63 5.73
C HIS A 46 11.93 1.55 6.08
N VAL A 47 11.70 2.56 6.90
CA VAL A 47 12.69 3.55 7.33
C VAL A 47 12.86 3.43 8.85
N PRO A 48 13.70 2.50 9.33
CA PRO A 48 13.92 2.32 10.75
C PRO A 48 14.80 3.45 11.30
N PRO A 49 14.44 4.09 12.43
CA PRO A 49 15.24 5.17 12.98
C PRO A 49 16.57 4.64 13.55
N PRO A 50 17.65 5.44 13.56
CA PRO A 50 18.89 5.06 14.21
C PRO A 50 18.67 4.72 15.68
N GLY A 51 19.19 3.57 16.13
CA GLY A 51 19.02 3.08 17.50
C GLY A 51 17.81 2.17 17.71
N SER A 52 16.89 2.07 16.73
CA SER A 52 15.82 1.08 16.74
C SER A 52 16.38 -0.35 16.68
N LYS A 53 15.61 -1.30 17.20
CA LYS A 53 15.96 -2.72 17.12
C LYS A 53 16.10 -3.18 15.67
N THR A 54 15.17 -2.77 14.80
CA THR A 54 15.16 -3.10 13.37
C THR A 54 16.42 -2.57 12.69
N PHE A 55 16.83 -1.33 12.98
CA PHE A 55 18.08 -0.77 12.46
C PHE A 55 19.31 -1.58 12.89
N GLY A 56 19.37 -1.99 14.16
CA GLY A 56 20.45 -2.83 14.69
C GLY A 56 20.51 -4.22 14.04
N GLU A 57 19.37 -4.82 13.68
CA GLU A 57 19.33 -6.08 12.93
C GLU A 57 19.86 -5.93 11.50
N ILE A 58 19.51 -4.84 10.80
CA ILE A 58 20.06 -4.53 9.47
C ILE A 58 21.58 -4.37 9.53
N GLN A 59 22.10 -3.63 10.52
CA GLN A 59 23.54 -3.45 10.69
C GLN A 59 24.25 -4.79 10.95
N ARG A 60 23.67 -5.66 11.80
CA ARG A 60 24.19 -7.01 12.04
C ARG A 60 24.20 -7.85 10.77
N LEU A 61 23.13 -7.79 9.96
CA LEU A 61 23.04 -8.50 8.68
C LEU A 61 24.14 -8.05 7.70
N LEU A 62 24.36 -6.75 7.55
CA LEU A 62 25.41 -6.20 6.68
C LEU A 62 26.81 -6.59 7.16
N THR A 63 27.04 -6.55 8.47
CA THR A 63 28.31 -6.93 9.10
C THR A 63 28.61 -8.42 8.88
N LYS A 64 27.63 -9.31 9.11
CA LYS A 64 27.76 -10.76 8.91
C LYS A 64 28.15 -11.10 7.47
N ASN A 65 27.56 -10.39 6.51
CA ASN A 65 27.78 -10.65 5.08
C ASN A 65 29.00 -9.91 4.50
N ARG A 66 29.78 -9.19 5.31
CA ARG A 66 30.92 -8.35 4.88
C ARG A 66 30.58 -7.44 3.69
N ARG A 67 29.33 -6.95 3.63
CA ARG A 67 28.81 -6.16 2.51
C ARG A 67 28.56 -4.71 2.92
N GLY A 68 28.96 -3.80 2.03
CA GLY A 68 28.62 -2.38 2.07
C GLY A 68 29.59 -1.52 2.88
N LEU A 69 30.27 -0.57 2.22
CA LEU A 69 30.95 0.56 2.88
C LEU A 69 29.96 1.68 3.26
N GLY A 70 28.67 1.52 2.93
CA GLY A 70 27.63 2.52 3.15
C GLY A 70 26.84 2.29 4.43
N ALA A 71 26.37 3.39 5.03
CA ALA A 71 25.45 3.34 6.16
C ALA A 71 24.03 2.96 5.68
N PRO A 72 23.40 1.91 6.27
CA PRO A 72 22.02 1.58 5.94
C PRO A 72 21.10 2.74 6.31
N HIS A 73 20.05 2.95 5.51
CA HIS A 73 19.04 3.98 5.76
C HIS A 73 17.62 3.40 5.72
N HIS A 74 17.34 2.54 4.73
CA HIS A 74 16.00 2.00 4.56
C HIS A 74 16.06 0.61 3.93
N VAL A 75 14.95 -0.12 4.02
CA VAL A 75 14.77 -1.44 3.40
C VAL A 75 13.59 -1.36 2.44
N LYS A 76 13.82 -1.68 1.16
CA LYS A 76 12.73 -1.93 0.21
C LYS A 76 12.34 -3.41 0.30
N GLN A 77 11.06 -3.70 0.45
CA GLN A 77 10.51 -5.04 0.52
C GLN A 77 9.60 -5.27 -0.70
N VAL A 78 9.82 -6.37 -1.40
CA VAL A 78 8.92 -6.85 -2.44
C VAL A 78 8.05 -7.94 -1.81
N LEU A 79 6.74 -7.77 -1.90
CA LEU A 79 5.79 -8.78 -1.48
C LEU A 79 4.75 -9.05 -2.55
N GLU A 80 4.20 -10.25 -2.51
CA GLU A 80 3.00 -10.60 -3.25
C GLU A 80 1.83 -10.74 -2.29
N ILE A 81 0.69 -10.24 -2.70
CA ILE A 81 -0.54 -10.26 -1.91
C ILE A 81 -1.69 -10.83 -2.75
N ASP A 82 -2.31 -11.88 -2.22
CA ASP A 82 -3.56 -12.44 -2.72
C ASP A 82 -4.69 -11.73 -1.98
N CYS A 83 -5.28 -10.72 -2.63
CA CYS A 83 -6.32 -9.90 -2.03
C CYS A 83 -7.63 -10.66 -1.80
N PHE A 84 -7.84 -11.79 -2.48
CA PHE A 84 -9.04 -12.61 -2.33
C PHE A 84 -8.93 -13.54 -1.12
N LYS A 85 -7.81 -14.23 -0.98
CA LYS A 85 -7.56 -15.13 0.15
C LYS A 85 -7.09 -14.39 1.41
N GLY A 86 -6.70 -13.13 1.29
CA GLY A 86 -6.12 -12.39 2.40
C GLY A 86 -4.79 -12.99 2.83
N MET A 87 -3.96 -13.37 1.86
CA MET A 87 -2.65 -13.98 2.09
C MET A 87 -1.56 -13.09 1.50
N SER A 88 -0.37 -13.11 2.07
CA SER A 88 0.80 -12.42 1.52
C SER A 88 2.06 -13.25 1.68
N ARG A 89 3.07 -12.98 0.86
CA ARG A 89 4.38 -13.61 0.96
C ARG A 89 5.50 -12.65 0.60
N ASN A 90 6.63 -12.79 1.28
CA ASN A 90 7.80 -11.95 1.06
C ASN A 90 8.67 -12.51 -0.07
N ILE A 91 8.93 -11.74 -1.11
CA ILE A 91 9.74 -12.17 -2.25
C ILE A 91 11.20 -11.79 -2.05
N SER A 92 11.46 -10.54 -1.65
CA SER A 92 12.82 -10.07 -1.38
C SER A 92 12.86 -8.86 -0.47
N LEU A 93 14.01 -8.67 0.17
CA LEU A 93 14.38 -7.45 0.88
C LEU A 93 15.63 -6.85 0.25
N VAL A 94 15.63 -5.54 0.08
CA VAL A 94 16.73 -4.77 -0.49
C VAL A 94 17.12 -3.70 0.52
N VAL A 95 18.31 -3.83 1.10
CA VAL A 95 18.86 -2.83 2.03
C VAL A 95 19.54 -1.74 1.23
N CYS A 96 19.14 -0.49 1.45
CA CYS A 96 19.62 0.67 0.73
C CYS A 96 20.21 1.73 1.66
N ASP A 97 21.12 2.54 1.10
CA ASP A 97 21.58 3.77 1.74
C ASP A 97 20.59 4.95 1.52
N LYS A 98 20.98 6.15 1.94
CA LYS A 98 20.17 7.37 1.80
C LYS A 98 20.01 7.85 0.34
N LYS A 99 20.87 7.39 -0.56
CA LYS A 99 20.87 7.73 -1.99
C LYS A 99 20.23 6.63 -2.85
N ASP A 100 19.47 5.72 -2.22
CA ASP A 100 18.87 4.55 -2.86
C ASP A 100 19.91 3.59 -3.50
N GLN A 101 21.18 3.64 -3.06
CA GLN A 101 22.18 2.65 -3.48
C GLN A 101 21.97 1.34 -2.73
N ILE A 102 21.94 0.24 -3.49
CA ILE A 102 21.76 -1.10 -2.95
C ILE A 102 23.03 -1.51 -2.19
N LEU A 103 22.88 -1.78 -0.90
CA LEU A 103 23.94 -2.31 -0.03
C LEU A 103 23.89 -3.84 0.03
N HIS A 104 22.69 -4.41 0.09
CA HIS A 104 22.47 -5.85 0.18
C HIS A 104 21.09 -6.26 -0.33
N VAL A 105 20.96 -7.49 -0.80
CA VAL A 105 19.69 -8.08 -1.25
C VAL A 105 19.53 -9.45 -0.63
N VAL A 106 18.35 -9.71 -0.06
CA VAL A 106 17.92 -11.00 0.45
C VAL A 106 16.77 -11.49 -0.41
N HIS A 107 16.92 -12.66 -1.04
CA HIS A 107 15.86 -13.30 -1.82
C HIS A 107 15.34 -14.51 -1.06
N TYR A 108 14.02 -14.60 -0.88
CA TYR A 108 13.40 -15.77 -0.26
C TYR A 108 13.17 -16.84 -1.33
N ARG A 109 13.83 -17.99 -1.18
CA ARG A 109 13.76 -19.09 -2.14
C ARG A 109 12.41 -19.81 -2.11
N PHE A 110 11.79 -19.90 -0.94
CA PHE A 110 10.50 -20.56 -0.71
C PHE A 110 9.63 -19.62 0.12
N PRO A 111 9.04 -18.59 -0.50
CA PRO A 111 8.26 -17.60 0.22
C PRO A 111 6.93 -18.21 0.68
N GLU A 112 6.79 -18.39 1.99
CA GLU A 112 5.57 -18.92 2.61
C GLU A 112 4.44 -17.89 2.55
N TRP A 113 3.23 -18.40 2.29
CA TRP A 113 2.01 -17.59 2.37
C TRP A 113 1.59 -17.46 3.83
N VAL A 114 1.40 -16.21 4.26
CA VAL A 114 0.97 -15.85 5.61
C VAL A 114 -0.32 -15.04 5.53
N GLU A 115 -1.25 -15.30 6.44
CA GLU A 115 -2.51 -14.56 6.55
C GLU A 115 -2.26 -13.07 6.83
N THR A 116 -2.96 -12.21 6.09
CA THR A 116 -3.01 -10.77 6.34
C THR A 116 -4.04 -10.50 7.43
N GLY A 117 -3.59 -10.29 8.65
CA GLY A 117 -4.49 -9.92 9.75
C GLY A 117 -5.05 -8.51 9.59
N ASP A 118 -6.30 -8.30 9.99
CA ASP A 118 -6.88 -6.96 10.05
C ASP A 118 -6.16 -6.11 11.12
N GLY A 119 -5.94 -4.83 10.83
CA GLY A 119 -5.15 -3.94 11.68
C GLY A 119 -3.63 -4.17 11.64
N THR A 120 -3.14 -5.14 10.88
CA THR A 120 -1.69 -5.30 10.61
C THR A 120 -1.26 -4.44 9.42
N LEU A 121 0.04 -4.18 9.28
CA LEU A 121 0.59 -3.52 8.08
C LEU A 121 0.16 -4.22 6.80
N LEU A 122 0.18 -5.56 6.77
CA LEU A 122 -0.20 -6.34 5.59
C LEU A 122 -1.71 -6.21 5.31
N GLY A 123 -2.54 -6.10 6.35
CA GLY A 123 -3.96 -5.76 6.21
C GLY A 123 -4.18 -4.36 5.63
N MET A 124 -3.38 -3.37 6.04
CA MET A 124 -3.42 -2.01 5.46
C MET A 124 -2.97 -1.99 4.00
N VAL A 125 -1.91 -2.73 3.65
CA VAL A 125 -1.46 -2.91 2.26
C VAL A 125 -2.57 -3.53 1.42
N LYS A 126 -3.19 -4.62 1.90
CA LYS A 126 -4.34 -5.26 1.23
C LYS A 126 -5.43 -4.25 0.91
N LYS A 127 -5.82 -3.45 1.91
CA LYS A 127 -6.87 -2.44 1.78
C LYS A 127 -6.51 -1.38 0.73
N ASN A 128 -5.30 -0.83 0.78
CA ASN A 128 -4.83 0.18 -0.18
C ASN A 128 -4.78 -0.36 -1.61
N VAL A 129 -4.34 -1.62 -1.80
CA VAL A 129 -4.37 -2.28 -3.12
C VAL A 129 -5.81 -2.42 -3.62
N GLN A 130 -6.73 -2.90 -2.77
CA GLN A 130 -8.14 -3.06 -3.13
C GLN A 130 -8.82 -1.73 -3.49
N GLU A 131 -8.55 -0.67 -2.73
CA GLU A 131 -9.06 0.69 -3.02
C GLU A 131 -8.55 1.18 -4.37
N LYS A 132 -7.24 1.08 -4.64
CA LYS A 132 -6.66 1.49 -5.93
C LYS A 132 -7.23 0.72 -7.13
N LEU A 133 -7.59 -0.55 -6.94
CA LEU A 133 -8.26 -1.33 -8.01
C LEU A 133 -9.68 -0.87 -8.26
N SER A 134 -10.39 -0.44 -7.21
CA SER A 134 -11.76 0.07 -7.34
C SER A 134 -11.80 1.42 -8.09
N GLU A 135 -10.79 2.27 -7.93
CA GLU A 135 -10.65 3.54 -8.65
C GLU A 135 -10.36 3.35 -10.15
N ASN A 136 -9.65 2.28 -10.51
CA ASN A 136 -9.29 1.97 -11.89
C ASN A 136 -10.34 1.12 -12.63
N ARG A 137 -11.44 0.72 -11.97
CA ARG A 137 -12.56 0.16 -12.74
C ARG A 137 -13.11 1.26 -13.63
N PRO A 138 -13.22 1.04 -14.96
CA PRO A 138 -13.99 1.93 -15.80
C PRO A 138 -15.35 2.02 -15.13
N GLN A 139 -15.78 3.23 -14.76
CA GLN A 139 -17.16 3.41 -14.32
C GLN A 139 -18.01 2.82 -15.43
N GLU A 140 -18.62 1.65 -15.18
CA GLU A 140 -19.65 1.13 -16.07
C GLU A 140 -20.61 2.29 -16.22
N SER A 141 -20.64 2.84 -17.43
CA SER A 141 -21.50 3.93 -17.83
C SER A 141 -22.86 3.62 -17.25
N LYS A 142 -23.35 4.52 -16.37
CA LYS A 142 -24.67 4.47 -15.73
C LYS A 142 -25.64 3.70 -16.64
N PRO A 143 -26.32 2.64 -16.18
CA PRO A 143 -27.36 2.04 -16.98
C PRO A 143 -28.28 3.18 -17.40
N LEU A 144 -28.39 3.42 -18.72
CA LEU A 144 -29.32 4.38 -19.29
C LEU A 144 -30.64 4.10 -18.58
N SER A 145 -31.05 5.02 -17.72
CA SER A 145 -32.34 4.93 -17.05
C SER A 145 -33.36 4.80 -18.17
N PHE A 146 -33.90 3.59 -18.32
CA PHE A 146 -34.99 3.35 -19.25
C PHE A 146 -36.14 4.17 -18.69
N VAL A 147 -36.32 5.37 -19.24
CA VAL A 147 -37.48 6.20 -18.98
C VAL A 147 -38.64 5.41 -19.57
N SER A 148 -39.25 4.57 -18.74
CA SER A 148 -40.54 3.98 -19.01
C SER A 148 -41.52 5.14 -19.06
N SER A 149 -41.72 5.70 -20.25
CA SER A 149 -42.79 6.63 -20.57
C SER A 149 -44.13 5.94 -20.30
N ARG A 150 -44.62 6.03 -19.07
CA ARG A 150 -46.05 5.85 -18.79
C ARG A 150 -46.73 7.17 -19.15
N PRO A 151 -47.71 7.17 -20.07
CA PRO A 151 -48.49 8.37 -20.34
C PRO A 151 -49.43 8.68 -19.16
N SER A 152 -49.33 9.93 -18.74
CA SER A 152 -50.34 10.85 -18.21
C SER A 152 -51.55 10.30 -17.45
N SER A 153 -51.71 10.76 -16.21
CA SER A 153 -52.75 11.73 -15.81
C SER A 153 -52.79 11.79 -14.29
N VAL A 154 -52.70 12.99 -13.71
CA VAL A 154 -53.68 13.60 -12.79
C VAL A 154 -53.03 14.86 -12.19
N ASP A 155 -53.72 15.99 -12.39
CA ASP A 155 -53.52 17.29 -11.77
C ASP A 155 -53.35 17.24 -10.23
N ALA A 156 -52.39 18.01 -9.70
CA ALA A 156 -52.52 18.61 -8.38
C ALA A 156 -51.56 19.81 -8.19
N THR A 157 -52.13 21.00 -8.36
CA THR A 157 -52.01 22.17 -7.47
C THR A 157 -50.62 22.66 -7.06
N VAL A 158 -50.19 23.73 -7.73
CA VAL A 158 -49.06 24.60 -7.39
C VAL A 158 -49.35 25.38 -6.10
N THR A 159 -48.43 25.33 -5.13
CA THR A 159 -48.35 26.28 -4.00
C THR A 159 -47.00 27.02 -4.09
N PRO A 160 -46.95 28.36 -4.08
CA PRO A 160 -45.68 29.09 -4.03
C PRO A 160 -45.26 29.31 -2.58
N GLY A 161 -44.15 28.69 -2.16
CA GLY A 161 -43.51 28.88 -0.87
C GLY A 161 -42.06 29.34 -1.04
N ALA A 162 -41.77 30.52 -0.53
CA ALA A 162 -40.53 31.26 -0.66
C ALA A 162 -39.31 30.67 0.09
N ASN A 163 -38.16 31.31 -0.18
CA ASN A 163 -36.86 31.30 0.50
C ASN A 163 -35.85 30.22 0.10
N ALA A 164 -34.98 30.61 -0.84
CA ALA A 164 -33.61 30.10 -0.96
C ALA A 164 -32.63 31.27 -0.86
N THR A 165 -32.36 31.72 0.35
CA THR A 165 -31.11 32.43 0.68
C THR A 165 -30.33 31.49 1.57
N ASN A 166 -29.21 30.98 1.09
CA ASN A 166 -28.09 30.53 1.91
C ASN A 166 -26.86 30.43 1.00
N GLY A 167 -26.16 31.55 0.88
CA GLY A 167 -24.73 31.52 0.67
C GLY A 167 -24.09 31.09 1.99
N ASN A 168 -23.41 29.95 1.99
CA ASN A 168 -22.37 29.70 2.95
C ASN A 168 -21.32 28.83 2.26
N GLY A 169 -20.25 29.48 1.82
CA GLY A 169 -18.98 28.81 1.55
C GLY A 169 -18.45 28.32 2.89
N THR A 170 -18.84 27.11 3.28
CA THR A 170 -18.17 26.40 4.36
C THR A 170 -16.95 25.76 3.73
N GLU A 171 -15.79 26.42 3.89
CA GLU A 171 -14.50 25.77 3.71
C GLU A 171 -14.51 24.53 4.59
N VAL A 172 -14.48 23.36 3.96
CA VAL A 172 -14.30 22.10 4.67
C VAL A 172 -12.90 22.16 5.28
N PRO A 173 -12.75 22.19 6.62
CA PRO A 173 -11.43 22.13 7.20
C PRO A 173 -10.79 20.82 6.77
N ALA A 174 -9.57 20.88 6.23
CA ALA A 174 -8.77 19.70 5.94
C ALA A 174 -8.76 18.83 7.22
N GLN A 175 -9.39 17.66 7.16
CA GLN A 175 -9.34 16.74 8.28
C GLN A 175 -7.87 16.36 8.49
N PRO A 176 -7.32 16.49 9.70
CA PRO A 176 -6.01 15.94 9.98
C PRO A 176 -6.08 14.44 9.68
N TYR A 177 -5.09 13.94 8.95
CA TYR A 177 -4.95 12.50 8.71
C TYR A 177 -5.01 11.78 10.06
N PRO A 178 -5.80 10.70 10.18
CA PRO A 178 -5.86 9.95 11.43
C PRO A 178 -4.45 9.52 11.82
N GLU A 179 -4.08 9.79 13.07
CA GLU A 179 -2.84 9.33 13.68
C GLU A 179 -2.74 7.81 13.46
N ALA A 180 -1.72 7.38 12.71
CA ALA A 180 -1.59 5.99 12.33
C ALA A 180 -1.47 5.12 13.58
N ALA A 181 -2.38 4.17 13.74
CA ALA A 181 -2.33 3.22 14.85
C ALA A 181 -1.01 2.43 14.79
N PRO A 182 -0.34 2.22 15.94
CA PRO A 182 0.83 1.36 15.99
C PRO A 182 0.45 -0.04 15.50
N PHE A 183 1.28 -0.64 14.65
CA PHE A 183 1.06 -2.00 14.16
C PHE A 183 2.15 -2.95 14.68
N THR A 184 1.76 -4.17 15.01
CA THR A 184 2.63 -5.18 15.65
C THR A 184 3.49 -6.00 14.68
N GLY A 185 3.62 -5.54 13.43
CA GLY A 185 4.29 -6.26 12.36
C GLY A 185 5.80 -6.07 12.41
N LYS A 186 6.52 -7.01 13.02
CA LYS A 186 7.99 -6.99 13.02
C LYS A 186 8.54 -7.38 11.65
N LEU A 187 9.43 -6.57 11.09
CA LEU A 187 10.20 -6.94 9.89
C LEU A 187 11.11 -8.13 10.23
N ARG A 188 10.80 -9.32 9.70
CA ARG A 188 11.62 -10.53 9.94
C ARG A 188 12.72 -10.62 8.89
N LEU A 189 13.95 -10.30 9.31
CA LEU A 189 15.15 -10.25 8.44
C LEU A 189 15.87 -11.59 8.28
N GLU A 190 15.43 -12.64 8.99
CA GLU A 190 16.08 -13.95 8.97
C GLU A 190 15.68 -14.73 7.70
N PRO A 191 16.63 -15.13 6.83
CA PRO A 191 16.35 -16.18 5.86
C PRO A 191 16.14 -17.49 6.63
N HIS A 192 15.03 -18.20 6.36
CA HIS A 192 14.84 -19.55 6.88
C HIS A 192 15.92 -20.47 6.27
N GLU A 193 16.98 -20.72 7.01
CA GLU A 193 17.90 -21.83 6.75
C GLU A 193 17.17 -23.12 7.14
N HIS A 194 16.59 -23.82 6.16
CA HIS A 194 16.24 -25.22 6.38
C HIS A 194 17.53 -26.03 6.28
N GLU A 195 17.92 -26.68 7.38
CA GLU A 195 18.84 -27.82 7.33
C GLU A 195 18.25 -28.85 6.36
N LEU A 196 19.04 -29.20 5.34
CA LEU A 196 18.72 -30.21 4.33
C LEU A 196 18.75 -31.63 4.93
#